data_AF-A0A358ELW3-F1
#
_entry.id   AF-A0A358ELW3-F1
#
_cell.length_a   1.000
_cell.length_b   1.000
_cell.length_c   1.000
_cell.angle_alpha   90.00
_cell.angle_beta   90.00
_cell.angle_gamma   90.00
#
_symmetry.space_group_name_H-M   'P 1'
#
loop_
_entity.id
_entity.type
_entity.pdbx_description
1 polymer ?
#
loop_
_entity_poly.entity_id
_entity_poly.type
_entity_poly.pdbx_seq_one_letter_code
_entity_poly.pdbx_strand_id
1 'polypeptide(L)'
;MNKIIIVMAAVLLWGCASAKNSTNYNPGLVTSYAKPTFEPMMFDQYKNAHPELRGLDCGIDKFFDKYINVYGVTIAAMPKTPVPEIIHAAKIYAQLIDNDENFHPDDIKIYQYHQEDHKGRNSLIVLVDNKLMDNKWIGFKPGQKFWVPAQALRPGHSGVGHSRDGEMDIAVEELFHKYGKSLQSVYPQDFGLPDEEAGDTWASTLTDAMDTARGINRTVKPVNNRWIYP
;
A
#
# COMPACT_ATOMS: atom_id res chain seq x y z
N MET A 1 -6.34 -13.27 -62.74
CA MET A 1 -5.54 -13.74 -61.58
C MET A 1 -5.72 -12.72 -60.45
N ASN A 2 -6.64 -12.99 -59.52
CA ASN A 2 -6.91 -12.10 -58.39
C ASN A 2 -5.84 -12.27 -57.32
N LYS A 3 -5.11 -11.21 -57.00
CA LYS A 3 -4.18 -11.17 -55.87
C LYS A 3 -4.97 -10.84 -54.60
N ILE A 4 -5.10 -11.85 -53.73
CA ILE A 4 -5.58 -11.67 -52.35
C ILE A 4 -4.45 -10.99 -51.58
N ILE A 5 -4.66 -9.75 -51.14
CA ILE A 5 -3.78 -9.05 -50.21
C ILE A 5 -4.25 -9.41 -48.80
N ILE A 6 -3.45 -10.24 -48.11
CA ILE A 6 -3.65 -10.54 -46.70
C ILE A 6 -3.17 -9.32 -45.92
N VAL A 7 -4.12 -8.56 -45.34
CA VAL A 7 -3.81 -7.52 -44.37
C VAL A 7 -3.55 -8.20 -43.03
N MET A 8 -2.28 -8.36 -42.66
CA MET A 8 -1.92 -8.69 -41.29
C MET A 8 -2.20 -7.47 -40.41
N ALA A 9 -3.22 -7.59 -39.56
CA ALA A 9 -3.43 -6.65 -38.46
C ALA A 9 -2.32 -6.85 -37.43
N ALA A 10 -1.38 -5.92 -37.37
CA ALA A 10 -0.40 -5.86 -36.29
C ALA A 10 -1.13 -5.45 -35.00
N VAL A 11 -1.34 -6.41 -34.11
CA VAL A 11 -1.77 -6.14 -32.73
C VAL A 11 -0.61 -5.44 -32.03
N LEU A 12 -0.75 -4.14 -31.80
CA LEU A 12 0.17 -3.35 -30.98
C LEU A 12 0.05 -3.81 -29.53
N LEU A 13 0.93 -4.71 -29.11
CA LEU A 13 1.22 -4.97 -27.70
C LEU A 13 1.89 -3.73 -27.12
N TRP A 14 1.10 -2.84 -26.52
CA TRP A 14 1.64 -1.80 -25.63
C TRP A 14 2.20 -2.48 -24.37
N GLY A 15 3.50 -2.78 -24.42
CA GLY A 15 4.27 -3.10 -23.24
C GLY A 15 4.28 -1.94 -22.26
N CYS A 16 4.37 -2.25 -20.96
CA CYS A 16 4.47 -1.30 -19.86
C CYS A 16 5.67 -0.36 -20.07
N ALA A 17 5.45 0.83 -20.63
CA ALA A 17 6.51 1.81 -20.83
C ALA A 17 6.89 2.50 -19.50
N SER A 18 8.18 2.79 -19.32
CA SER A 18 8.67 3.66 -18.26
C SER A 18 8.29 5.11 -18.56
N ALA A 19 7.51 5.72 -17.67
CA ALA A 19 7.31 7.17 -17.66
C ALA A 19 8.57 7.85 -17.10
N LYS A 20 8.98 8.96 -17.72
CA LYS A 20 10.05 9.84 -17.22
C LYS A 20 9.46 10.78 -16.16
N ASN A 21 10.09 10.84 -15.00
CA ASN A 21 9.75 11.79 -13.94
C ASN A 21 10.12 13.21 -14.36
N SER A 22 9.19 14.14 -14.23
CA SER A 22 9.45 15.58 -14.20
C SER A 22 8.82 16.11 -12.93
N THR A 23 9.65 16.48 -11.95
CA THR A 23 9.23 17.09 -10.70
C THR A 23 9.61 18.57 -10.72
N ASN A 24 8.60 19.43 -10.64
CA ASN A 24 8.73 20.81 -10.18
C ASN A 24 7.58 21.01 -9.19
N TYR A 25 7.88 20.98 -7.89
CA TYR A 25 6.88 21.22 -6.84
C TYR A 25 7.20 22.54 -6.10
N ASN A 26 6.15 23.33 -5.90
CA ASN A 26 6.19 24.61 -5.19
C ASN A 26 5.32 24.47 -3.92
N PRO A 27 5.89 24.58 -2.71
CA PRO A 27 5.24 24.21 -1.45
C PRO A 27 4.18 25.20 -0.92
N GLY A 28 3.69 26.12 -1.75
CA GLY A 28 2.92 27.30 -1.32
C GLY A 28 1.44 27.35 -1.72
N LEU A 29 0.84 26.27 -2.22
CA LEU A 29 -0.58 26.26 -2.59
C LEU A 29 -1.32 25.28 -1.69
N VAL A 30 -2.33 25.80 -0.98
CA VAL A 30 -3.31 25.00 -0.22
C VAL A 30 -3.88 23.94 -1.16
N THR A 31 -3.33 22.74 -1.08
CA THR A 31 -3.80 21.58 -1.85
C THR A 31 -5.04 21.07 -1.14
N SER A 32 -6.22 21.35 -1.71
CA SER A 32 -7.41 20.59 -1.35
C SER A 32 -7.12 19.12 -1.64
N TYR A 33 -6.96 18.31 -0.59
CA TYR A 33 -6.79 16.87 -0.74
C TYR A 33 -8.10 16.25 -1.23
N ALA A 34 -8.01 15.24 -2.09
CA ALA A 34 -9.18 14.51 -2.54
C ALA A 34 -9.74 13.71 -1.36
N LYS A 35 -10.90 14.14 -0.85
CA LYS A 35 -11.59 13.45 0.23
C LYS A 35 -12.01 12.04 -0.23
N PRO A 36 -11.65 10.96 0.52
CA PRO A 36 -12.12 9.62 0.22
C PRO A 36 -13.65 9.54 0.29
N THR A 37 -14.28 8.95 -0.73
CA THR A 37 -15.76 8.79 -0.78
C THR A 37 -16.24 7.60 0.05
N PHE A 38 -15.37 6.62 0.27
CA PHE A 38 -15.70 5.31 0.88
C PHE A 38 -16.81 4.54 0.16
N GLU A 39 -17.03 4.84 -1.12
CA GLU A 39 -17.99 4.13 -1.97
C GLU A 39 -17.23 3.14 -2.87
N PRO A 40 -17.47 1.82 -2.74
CA PRO A 40 -16.87 0.84 -3.64
C PRO A 40 -17.31 1.08 -5.09
N MET A 41 -16.33 1.18 -5.99
CA MET A 41 -16.53 1.32 -7.42
C MET A 41 -16.25 0.00 -8.13
N MET A 42 -16.96 -0.26 -9.23
CA MET A 42 -16.58 -1.32 -10.18
C MET A 42 -15.33 -0.90 -10.97
N PHE A 43 -14.59 -1.86 -11.53
CA PHE A 43 -13.30 -1.60 -12.17
C PHE A 43 -13.30 -0.47 -13.22
N ASP A 44 -14.28 -0.45 -14.12
CA ASP A 44 -14.36 0.60 -15.15
C ASP A 44 -14.66 1.98 -14.57
N GLN A 45 -15.50 2.05 -13.54
CA GLN A 45 -15.76 3.30 -12.81
C GLN A 45 -14.48 3.77 -12.10
N TYR A 46 -13.77 2.84 -11.47
CA TYR A 46 -12.53 3.13 -10.76
C TYR A 46 -11.45 3.69 -11.67
N LYS A 47 -11.22 3.08 -12.84
CA LYS A 47 -10.25 3.59 -13.84
C LYS A 47 -10.62 4.97 -14.36
N ASN A 48 -11.92 5.23 -14.55
CA ASN A 48 -12.39 6.53 -15.00
C ASN A 48 -12.22 7.61 -13.91
N ALA A 49 -12.39 7.25 -12.64
CA ALA A 49 -12.18 8.14 -11.50
C ALA A 49 -10.70 8.38 -11.18
N HIS A 50 -9.84 7.39 -11.44
CA HIS A 50 -8.41 7.39 -11.09
C HIS A 50 -7.50 7.06 -12.29
N PRO A 51 -7.55 7.84 -13.39
CA PRO A 51 -6.77 7.58 -14.62
C PRO A 51 -5.25 7.69 -14.43
N GLU A 52 -4.78 8.26 -13.32
CA GLU A 52 -3.38 8.36 -12.91
C GLU A 52 -2.78 7.00 -12.49
N LEU A 53 -3.60 6.04 -12.05
CA LEU A 53 -3.18 4.72 -11.54
C LEU A 53 -3.04 3.66 -12.64
N ARG A 54 -2.25 3.96 -13.67
CA ARG A 54 -2.10 3.16 -14.90
C ARG A 54 -1.60 1.73 -14.70
N GLY A 55 -0.97 1.43 -13.56
CA GLY A 55 -0.44 0.09 -13.29
C GLY A 55 -1.50 -0.96 -12.97
N LEU A 56 -2.69 -0.56 -12.50
CA LEU A 56 -3.77 -1.47 -12.13
C LEU A 56 -4.33 -2.28 -13.31
N ASP A 57 -4.17 -1.80 -14.54
CA ASP A 57 -4.72 -2.45 -15.75
C ASP A 57 -4.07 -3.80 -16.09
N CYS A 58 -3.06 -4.24 -15.34
CA CYS A 58 -2.38 -5.51 -15.57
C CYS A 58 -3.15 -6.71 -15.01
N GLY A 59 -4.41 -6.90 -15.42
CA GLY A 59 -5.20 -8.10 -15.13
C GLY A 59 -5.71 -8.24 -13.69
N ILE A 60 -5.72 -7.16 -12.90
CA ILE A 60 -6.26 -7.15 -11.53
C ILE A 60 -7.78 -7.41 -11.51
N ASP A 61 -8.48 -7.01 -12.56
CA ASP A 61 -9.93 -7.19 -12.80
C ASP A 61 -10.35 -8.66 -12.92
N LYS A 62 -9.40 -9.57 -13.13
CA LYS A 62 -9.63 -11.03 -13.11
C LYS A 62 -9.87 -11.57 -11.71
N PHE A 63 -9.49 -10.81 -10.69
CA PHE A 63 -9.47 -11.24 -9.29
C PHE A 63 -10.34 -10.37 -8.40
N PHE A 64 -10.39 -9.06 -8.68
CA PHE A 64 -11.09 -8.07 -7.87
C PHE A 64 -12.17 -7.38 -8.72
N ASP A 65 -13.28 -7.02 -8.10
CA ASP A 65 -14.40 -6.35 -8.79
C ASP A 65 -14.85 -5.06 -8.09
N LYS A 66 -14.37 -4.81 -6.87
CA LYS A 66 -14.71 -3.63 -6.06
C LYS A 66 -13.44 -2.92 -5.63
N TYR A 67 -13.44 -1.59 -5.74
CA TYR A 67 -12.28 -0.75 -5.51
C TYR A 67 -12.66 0.51 -4.75
N ILE A 68 -11.83 0.93 -3.80
CA ILE A 68 -11.91 2.23 -3.12
C ILE A 68 -10.54 2.88 -3.18
N ASN A 69 -10.48 4.19 -3.44
CA ASN A 69 -9.25 4.98 -3.31
C ASN A 69 -9.26 5.73 -1.98
N VAL A 70 -8.17 5.62 -1.23
CA VAL A 70 -7.93 6.37 0.00
C VAL A 70 -6.60 7.08 -0.15
N TYR A 71 -6.63 8.40 -0.36
CA TYR A 71 -5.42 9.23 -0.47
C TYR A 71 -4.36 8.69 -1.44
N GLY A 72 -4.79 8.17 -2.61
CA GLY A 72 -3.91 7.59 -3.62
C GLY A 72 -3.67 6.08 -3.46
N VAL A 73 -4.10 5.47 -2.35
CA VAL A 73 -3.99 4.03 -2.12
C VAL A 73 -5.27 3.32 -2.53
N THR A 74 -5.13 2.35 -3.42
CA THR A 74 -6.19 1.47 -3.89
C THR A 74 -6.42 0.34 -2.89
N ILE A 75 -7.66 0.18 -2.49
CA ILE A 75 -8.16 -0.99 -1.77
C ILE A 75 -9.01 -1.79 -2.75
N ALA A 76 -8.54 -2.97 -3.15
CA ALA A 76 -9.21 -3.84 -4.12
C ALA A 76 -9.77 -5.08 -3.41
N ALA A 77 -11.02 -5.43 -3.66
CA ALA A 77 -11.71 -6.53 -2.97
C ALA A 77 -12.22 -7.60 -3.94
N MET A 78 -12.04 -8.86 -3.55
CA MET A 78 -12.53 -10.01 -4.32
C MET A 78 -14.07 -10.07 -4.29
N PRO A 79 -14.72 -10.69 -5.29
CA PRO A 79 -16.16 -10.59 -5.48
C PRO A 79 -17.04 -10.92 -4.27
N LYS A 80 -16.64 -11.90 -3.45
CA LYS A 80 -17.42 -12.33 -2.28
C LYS A 80 -17.07 -11.60 -0.98
N THR A 81 -16.15 -10.63 -1.02
CA THR A 81 -15.84 -9.79 0.14
C THR A 81 -17.06 -8.94 0.48
N PRO A 82 -17.60 -8.98 1.71
CA PRO A 82 -18.77 -8.19 2.06
C PRO A 82 -18.47 -6.68 2.01
N VAL A 83 -19.37 -5.90 1.40
CA VAL A 83 -19.21 -4.44 1.25
C VAL A 83 -18.89 -3.71 2.56
N PRO A 84 -19.54 -4.03 3.71
CA PRO A 84 -19.18 -3.40 4.98
C PRO A 84 -17.71 -3.59 5.37
N GLU A 85 -17.11 -4.72 5.05
CA GLU A 85 -15.69 -5.01 5.32
C GLU A 85 -14.76 -4.17 4.46
N ILE A 86 -15.14 -3.95 3.19
CA ILE A 86 -14.38 -3.09 2.26
C ILE A 86 -14.38 -1.64 2.75
N ILE A 87 -15.55 -1.13 3.14
CA ILE A 87 -15.72 0.23 3.66
C ILE A 87 -14.95 0.39 4.98
N HIS A 88 -15.04 -0.59 5.87
CA HIS A 88 -14.35 -0.58 7.15
C HIS A 88 -12.83 -0.50 6.98
N ALA A 89 -12.25 -1.37 6.13
CA ALA A 89 -10.82 -1.33 5.83
C ALA A 89 -10.38 0.03 5.25
N ALA A 90 -11.20 0.62 4.38
CA ALA A 90 -10.94 1.94 3.83
C ALA A 90 -10.94 3.05 4.88
N LYS A 91 -11.87 3.00 5.83
CA LYS A 91 -11.93 3.98 6.93
C LYS A 91 -10.77 3.85 7.90
N ILE A 92 -10.39 2.63 8.29
CA ILE A 92 -9.19 2.41 9.11
C ILE A 92 -7.96 2.97 8.39
N TYR A 93 -7.78 2.65 7.11
CA TYR A 93 -6.62 3.13 6.38
C TYR A 93 -6.62 4.66 6.22
N ALA A 94 -7.79 5.30 6.09
CA ALA A 94 -7.90 6.74 6.10
C ALA A 94 -7.45 7.33 7.45
N GLN A 95 -7.87 6.73 8.57
CA GLN A 95 -7.45 7.16 9.92
C GLN A 95 -5.95 6.94 10.18
N LEU A 96 -5.31 5.96 9.53
CA LEU A 96 -3.85 5.81 9.60
C LEU A 96 -3.10 6.95 8.91
N ILE A 97 -3.71 7.58 7.89
CA ILE A 97 -3.12 8.68 7.11
C ILE A 97 -3.49 10.06 7.69
N ASP A 98 -4.71 10.19 8.22
CA ASP A 98 -5.35 11.41 8.70
C ASP A 98 -6.11 11.06 9.99
N ASN A 99 -5.40 11.08 11.12
CA ASN A 99 -5.88 10.56 12.39
C ASN A 99 -6.78 11.54 13.15
N ASP A 100 -6.74 12.82 12.80
CA ASP A 100 -7.63 13.85 13.36
C ASP A 100 -8.89 14.09 12.50
N GLU A 101 -9.02 13.33 11.40
CA GLU A 101 -10.15 13.27 10.47
C GLU A 101 -10.48 14.64 9.84
N ASN A 102 -9.49 15.52 9.71
CA ASN A 102 -9.68 16.87 9.20
C ASN A 102 -9.64 16.93 7.65
N PHE A 103 -9.49 15.77 6.98
CA PHE A 103 -9.32 15.59 5.53
C PHE A 103 -7.98 16.10 4.97
N HIS A 104 -6.97 16.27 5.82
CA HIS A 104 -5.60 16.61 5.46
C HIS A 104 -4.69 15.51 5.99
N PRO A 105 -3.97 14.77 5.13
CA PRO A 105 -2.99 13.79 5.58
C PRO A 105 -2.01 14.40 6.59
N ASP A 106 -1.80 13.73 7.72
CA ASP A 106 -0.93 14.20 8.81
C ASP A 106 0.54 14.22 8.36
N ASP A 107 0.92 13.22 7.56
CA ASP A 107 2.24 13.11 6.98
C ASP A 107 2.19 13.33 5.46
N ILE A 108 2.52 14.55 5.06
CA ILE A 108 2.53 14.97 3.65
C ILE A 108 3.54 14.18 2.81
N LYS A 109 4.66 13.73 3.38
CA LYS A 109 5.65 12.95 2.61
C LYS A 109 5.11 11.57 2.28
N ILE A 110 4.38 10.94 3.21
CA ILE A 110 3.69 9.67 2.96
C ILE A 110 2.59 9.84 1.92
N TYR A 111 1.79 10.91 2.02
CA TYR A 111 0.79 11.22 1.00
C TYR A 111 1.43 11.37 -0.40
N GLN A 112 2.49 12.17 -0.52
CA GLN A 112 3.21 12.39 -1.78
C GLN A 112 3.80 11.09 -2.33
N TYR A 113 4.39 10.27 -1.47
CA TYR A 113 4.90 8.94 -1.84
C TYR A 113 3.83 8.07 -2.51
N HIS A 114 2.58 8.14 -2.04
CA HIS A 114 1.46 7.43 -2.67
C HIS A 114 1.00 8.08 -3.98
N GLN A 115 1.02 9.41 -4.10
CA GLN A 115 0.65 10.12 -5.34
C GLN A 115 1.63 9.86 -6.48
N GLU A 116 2.91 9.70 -6.16
CA GLU A 116 3.98 9.46 -7.15
C GLU A 116 4.00 8.01 -7.69
N ASP A 117 3.23 7.11 -7.08
CA ASP A 117 3.14 5.71 -7.49
C ASP A 117 2.06 5.47 -8.56
N HIS A 118 2.30 6.02 -9.75
CA HIS A 118 1.42 5.85 -10.92
C HIS A 118 1.23 4.37 -11.35
N LYS A 119 2.08 3.47 -10.87
CA LYS A 119 2.01 2.04 -11.16
C LYS A 119 1.26 1.25 -10.09
N GLY A 120 0.80 1.90 -9.01
CA GLY A 120 0.06 1.26 -7.92
C GLY A 120 0.87 0.25 -7.08
N ARG A 121 2.20 0.20 -7.24
CA ARG A 121 3.06 -0.81 -6.60
C ARG A 121 3.06 -0.72 -5.07
N ASN A 122 3.18 0.50 -4.60
CA ASN A 122 3.19 0.90 -3.20
C ASN A 122 1.80 1.31 -2.74
N SER A 123 0.84 1.43 -3.65
CA SER A 123 -0.51 1.94 -3.41
C SER A 123 -1.61 0.88 -3.62
N LEU A 124 -1.35 -0.41 -3.36
CA LEU A 124 -2.39 -1.45 -3.33
C LEU A 124 -2.48 -2.18 -1.98
N ILE A 125 -3.71 -2.34 -1.52
CA ILE A 125 -4.19 -3.21 -0.44
C ILE A 125 -5.23 -4.14 -1.05
N VAL A 126 -5.21 -5.43 -0.70
CA VAL A 126 -6.15 -6.41 -1.24
C VAL A 126 -6.99 -7.04 -0.14
N LEU A 127 -8.28 -7.21 -0.41
CA LEU A 127 -9.20 -7.97 0.43
C LEU A 127 -9.53 -9.25 -0.31
N VAL A 128 -9.17 -10.39 0.29
CA VAL A 128 -9.31 -11.70 -0.31
C VAL A 128 -10.50 -12.42 0.28
N ASP A 129 -11.29 -13.06 -0.58
CA ASP A 129 -12.52 -13.74 -0.16
C ASP A 129 -12.32 -15.23 0.14
N ASN A 130 -11.27 -15.86 -0.42
CA ASN A 130 -10.93 -17.24 -0.16
C ASN A 130 -9.47 -17.55 -0.54
N LYS A 131 -8.90 -18.57 0.13
CA LYS A 131 -7.50 -18.99 -0.04
C LYS A 131 -7.15 -19.44 -1.46
N LEU A 132 -8.11 -20.03 -2.20
CA LEU A 132 -7.86 -20.49 -3.57
C LEU A 132 -7.63 -19.30 -4.50
N MET A 133 -8.46 -18.27 -4.39
CA MET A 133 -8.32 -17.05 -5.20
C MET A 133 -7.10 -16.24 -4.79
N ASP A 134 -6.80 -16.15 -3.49
CA ASP A 134 -5.56 -15.55 -2.97
C ASP A 134 -4.31 -16.22 -3.56
N ASN A 135 -4.24 -17.55 -3.54
CA ASN A 135 -3.13 -18.29 -4.17
C ASN A 135 -3.03 -18.04 -5.69
N LYS A 136 -4.16 -17.93 -6.39
CA LYS A 136 -4.15 -17.62 -7.83
C LYS A 136 -3.67 -16.19 -8.10
N TRP A 137 -4.07 -15.23 -7.27
CA TRP A 137 -3.59 -13.85 -7.32
C TRP A 137 -2.08 -13.78 -7.07
N ILE A 138 -1.59 -14.40 -6.00
CA ILE A 138 -0.17 -14.49 -5.66
C ILE A 138 0.64 -15.12 -6.80
N GLY A 139 0.09 -16.13 -7.48
CA GLY A 139 0.73 -16.80 -8.62
C GLY A 139 0.65 -16.05 -9.95
N PHE A 140 -0.04 -14.90 -10.02
CA PHE A 140 -0.32 -14.22 -11.28
C PHE A 140 0.88 -13.38 -11.76
N LYS A 141 1.66 -13.95 -12.69
CA LYS A 141 2.92 -13.39 -13.20
C LYS A 141 2.86 -11.99 -13.83
N PRO A 142 1.83 -11.61 -14.61
CA PRO A 142 1.74 -10.26 -15.15
C PRO A 142 1.75 -9.20 -14.03
N GLY A 143 1.28 -9.56 -12.83
CA GLY A 143 1.23 -8.69 -11.65
C GLY A 143 2.29 -8.92 -10.56
N GLN A 144 3.01 -10.05 -10.54
CA GLN A 144 3.85 -10.42 -9.38
C GLN A 144 4.95 -9.40 -9.00
N LYS A 145 5.62 -8.74 -9.96
CA LYS A 145 6.60 -7.68 -9.65
C LYS A 145 5.96 -6.38 -9.17
N PHE A 146 4.65 -6.22 -9.39
CA PHE A 146 3.91 -5.00 -9.13
C PHE A 146 3.17 -5.04 -7.80
N TRP A 147 2.79 -6.22 -7.29
CA TRP A 147 1.80 -6.32 -6.20
C TRP A 147 2.22 -7.22 -5.03
N VAL A 148 3.50 -7.58 -4.90
CA VAL A 148 4.01 -8.30 -3.72
C VAL A 148 4.73 -7.32 -2.82
N PRO A 149 4.42 -7.23 -1.51
CA PRO A 149 3.41 -7.98 -0.75
C PRO A 149 2.19 -7.08 -0.57
N ALA A 150 1.21 -7.17 -1.47
CA ALA A 150 -0.13 -6.68 -1.19
C ALA A 150 -0.58 -7.35 0.11
N GLN A 151 -0.84 -6.53 1.14
CA GLN A 151 -1.37 -7.06 2.38
C GLN A 151 -2.79 -7.57 2.09
N ALA A 152 -3.04 -8.83 2.42
CA ALA A 152 -4.29 -9.50 2.15
C ALA A 152 -5.11 -9.61 3.43
N LEU A 153 -6.20 -8.83 3.50
CA LEU A 153 -7.21 -9.02 4.53
C LEU A 153 -8.07 -10.22 4.16
N ARG A 154 -8.04 -11.27 4.99
CA ARG A 154 -8.83 -12.50 4.79
C ARG A 154 -10.26 -12.32 5.30
N PRO A 155 -11.20 -13.21 4.90
CA PRO A 155 -12.58 -13.12 5.38
C PRO A 155 -12.64 -13.16 6.90
N GLY A 156 -13.43 -12.26 7.50
CA GLY A 156 -13.56 -12.14 8.96
C GLY A 156 -12.41 -11.39 9.64
N HIS A 157 -11.33 -11.05 8.94
CA HIS A 157 -10.21 -10.28 9.50
C HIS A 157 -10.45 -8.77 9.44
N SER A 158 -11.54 -8.33 8.84
CA SER A 158 -11.92 -6.93 8.70
C SER A 158 -12.56 -6.35 9.97
N GLY A 159 -12.65 -7.09 11.08
CA GLY A 159 -13.09 -6.56 12.37
C GLY A 159 -14.54 -6.05 12.47
N VAL A 160 -15.34 -6.07 11.40
CA VAL A 160 -16.71 -5.53 11.41
C VAL A 160 -17.63 -6.29 12.40
N GLY A 161 -17.29 -7.55 12.71
CA GLY A 161 -17.88 -8.34 13.79
C GLY A 161 -17.18 -8.16 15.16
N HIS A 162 -15.85 -8.02 15.15
CA HIS A 162 -14.98 -8.07 16.34
C HIS A 162 -14.84 -6.73 17.08
N SER A 163 -15.01 -5.59 16.39
CA SER A 163 -15.00 -4.26 17.02
C SER A 163 -16.15 -4.06 18.03
N ARG A 164 -17.19 -4.91 17.99
CA ARG A 164 -18.41 -4.79 18.82
C ARG A 164 -18.47 -5.75 20.01
N ASP A 165 -17.65 -6.79 20.03
CA ASP A 165 -17.62 -7.82 21.10
C ASP A 165 -16.34 -7.78 21.95
N GLY A 166 -15.40 -6.88 21.62
CA GLY A 166 -14.13 -6.73 22.34
C GLY A 166 -13.03 -7.66 21.82
N GLU A 167 -13.26 -8.37 20.71
CA GLU A 167 -12.21 -9.09 20.00
C GLU A 167 -11.36 -8.12 19.15
N MET A 168 -10.09 -8.49 18.91
CA MET A 168 -9.14 -7.65 18.20
C MET A 168 -9.56 -7.44 16.73
N ASP A 169 -9.63 -6.18 16.30
CA ASP A 169 -9.77 -5.85 14.89
C ASP A 169 -8.44 -6.07 14.16
N ILE A 170 -8.30 -7.25 13.56
CA ILE A 170 -7.11 -7.67 12.80
C ILE A 170 -6.83 -6.72 11.62
N ALA A 171 -7.84 -5.99 11.12
CA ALA A 171 -7.65 -5.07 10.01
C ALA A 171 -6.66 -3.97 10.37
N VAL A 172 -6.62 -3.53 11.63
CA VAL A 172 -5.68 -2.50 12.09
C VAL A 172 -4.24 -2.96 11.90
N GLU A 173 -3.88 -4.17 12.36
CA GLU A 173 -2.52 -4.71 12.23
C GLU A 173 -2.14 -4.87 10.76
N GLU A 174 -2.99 -5.51 9.97
CA GLU A 174 -2.75 -5.80 8.56
C GLU A 174 -2.61 -4.50 7.74
N LEU A 175 -3.48 -3.51 7.96
CA LEU A 175 -3.38 -2.21 7.30
C LEU A 175 -2.18 -1.40 7.79
N PHE A 176 -1.81 -1.54 9.07
CA PHE A 176 -0.60 -0.93 9.62
C PHE A 176 0.67 -1.52 8.99
N HIS A 177 0.71 -2.82 8.66
CA HIS A 177 1.83 -3.38 7.89
C HIS A 177 2.02 -2.65 6.55
N LYS A 178 0.94 -2.25 5.88
CA LYS A 178 1.02 -1.49 4.63
C LYS A 178 1.56 -0.08 4.89
N TYR A 179 0.99 0.63 5.86
CA TYR A 179 1.42 1.97 6.24
C TYR A 179 2.89 1.99 6.71
N GLY A 180 3.31 1.00 7.49
CA GLY A 180 4.67 0.82 7.98
C GLY A 180 5.70 0.60 6.87
N LYS A 181 5.33 -0.03 5.75
CA LYS A 181 6.21 -0.10 4.56
C LYS A 181 6.38 1.27 3.91
N SER A 182 5.32 2.10 3.88
CA SER A 182 5.44 3.48 3.41
C SER A 182 6.39 4.27 4.32
N LEU A 183 6.25 4.14 5.65
CA LEU A 183 7.14 4.76 6.62
C LEU A 183 8.61 4.35 6.40
N GLN A 184 8.88 3.05 6.20
CA GLN A 184 10.24 2.57 5.89
C GLN A 184 10.81 3.16 4.59
N SER A 185 9.96 3.39 3.59
CA SER A 185 10.39 3.90 2.29
C SER A 185 10.65 5.41 2.32
N VAL A 186 9.83 6.16 3.07
CA VAL A 186 9.93 7.62 3.20
C VAL A 186 10.97 8.02 4.25
N TYR A 187 11.14 7.21 5.29
CA TYR A 187 12.03 7.44 6.44
C TYR A 187 13.02 6.29 6.65
N PRO A 188 13.90 5.99 5.66
CA PRO A 188 14.78 4.83 5.73
C PRO A 188 15.77 4.85 6.90
N GLN A 189 16.24 6.05 7.30
CA GLN A 189 17.12 6.24 8.46
C GLN A 189 16.41 5.93 9.79
N ASP A 190 15.11 6.24 9.88
CA ASP A 190 14.36 6.04 11.11
C ASP A 190 14.03 4.56 11.32
N PHE A 191 13.73 3.84 10.24
CA PHE A 191 13.35 2.42 10.30
C PHE A 191 14.50 1.44 10.03
N GLY A 192 15.70 1.92 9.70
CA GLY A 192 16.93 1.11 9.71
C GLY A 192 17.05 0.13 8.56
N LEU A 193 16.80 0.58 7.33
CA LEU A 193 17.18 -0.23 6.16
C LEU A 193 18.71 -0.21 6.05
N PRO A 194 19.39 -1.37 6.06
CA PRO A 194 20.85 -1.42 5.99
C PRO A 194 21.32 -0.82 4.66
N ASP A 195 22.19 0.18 4.73
CA ASP A 195 22.99 0.62 3.59
C ASP A 195 24.26 -0.26 3.55
N GLU A 196 24.13 -1.44 2.96
CA GLU A 196 25.25 -2.37 2.81
C GLU A 196 26.39 -1.77 1.97
N GLU A 197 26.11 -0.82 1.06
CA GLU A 197 27.12 -0.13 0.24
C GLU A 197 27.90 0.91 1.04
N ALA A 198 27.27 1.54 2.05
CA ALA A 198 27.94 2.46 2.99
C ALA A 198 28.64 1.75 4.16
N GLY A 199 28.47 0.42 4.30
CA GLY A 199 29.03 -0.37 5.39
C GLY A 199 28.26 -0.25 6.70
N ASP A 200 26.98 0.14 6.63
CA ASP A 200 26.14 0.34 7.82
C ASP A 200 25.73 -0.98 8.47
N THR A 201 25.92 -1.04 9.79
CA THR A 201 25.31 -2.05 10.66
C THR A 201 23.90 -1.62 11.02
N TRP A 202 22.97 -2.56 11.19
CA TRP A 202 21.56 -2.37 11.52
C TRP A 202 21.34 -1.39 12.70
N ALA A 203 21.26 -0.10 12.39
CA ALA A 203 21.06 0.99 13.34
C ALA A 203 20.04 1.96 12.73
N SER A 204 19.13 2.45 13.56
CA SER A 204 18.07 3.35 13.13
C SER A 204 17.76 4.34 14.24
N THR A 205 17.27 5.53 13.88
CA THR A 205 16.93 6.53 14.89
C THR A 205 15.81 6.02 15.82
N LEU A 206 14.86 5.22 15.29
CA LEU A 206 13.83 4.56 16.10
C LEU A 206 14.46 3.60 17.11
N THR A 207 15.45 2.84 16.68
CA THR A 207 16.15 1.89 17.56
C THR A 207 16.88 2.62 18.68
N ASP A 208 17.55 3.74 18.37
CA ASP A 208 18.23 4.56 19.38
C ASP A 208 17.25 5.24 20.34
N ALA A 209 16.10 5.70 19.83
CA ALA A 209 15.03 6.26 20.63
C ALA A 209 14.42 5.22 21.57
N MET A 210 14.17 4.00 21.09
CA MET A 210 13.65 2.89 21.88
C MET A 210 14.63 2.45 22.95
N ASP A 211 15.92 2.42 22.63
CA ASP A 211 16.98 2.12 23.60
C ASP A 211 17.05 3.20 24.68
N THR A 212 17.02 4.47 24.29
CA THR A 212 16.98 5.60 25.22
C THR A 212 15.76 5.52 26.15
N ALA A 213 14.57 5.26 25.60
CA ALA A 213 13.33 5.14 26.37
C ALA A 213 13.34 3.96 27.35
N ARG A 214 14.09 2.90 27.03
CA ARG A 214 14.28 1.72 27.89
C ARG A 214 15.47 1.87 28.86
N GLY A 215 16.19 2.99 28.84
CA GLY A 215 17.39 3.21 29.65
C GLY A 215 18.60 2.39 29.19
N ILE A 216 18.60 1.90 27.95
CA ILE A 216 19.69 1.13 27.35
C ILE A 216 20.78 2.10 26.90
N ASN A 217 22.00 1.89 27.40
CA ASN A 217 23.17 2.57 26.91
C ASN A 217 24.07 1.58 26.14
N ARG A 218 24.05 1.68 24.80
CA ARG A 218 24.86 0.84 23.90
C ARG A 218 26.37 1.02 24.05
N THR A 219 26.83 2.10 24.68
CA THR A 219 28.27 2.31 24.93
C THR A 219 28.78 1.49 26.11
N VAL A 220 27.90 0.91 26.92
CA VAL A 220 28.26 0.06 28.04
C VAL A 220 28.39 -1.38 27.55
N LYS A 221 29.57 -1.98 27.68
CA LYS A 221 29.75 -3.40 27.36
C LYS A 221 29.08 -4.27 28.43
N PRO A 222 28.47 -5.41 28.06
CA PRO A 222 27.88 -6.33 29.02
C PRO A 222 28.92 -6.79 30.04
N VAL A 223 28.56 -6.76 31.33
CA VAL A 223 29.42 -7.29 32.41
C VAL A 223 29.20 -8.80 32.46
N ASN A 224 30.26 -9.59 32.35
CA ASN A 224 30.19 -11.06 32.33
C ASN A 224 29.24 -11.62 31.24
N ASN A 225 29.26 -11.04 30.03
CA ASN A 225 28.37 -11.40 28.91
C ASN A 225 26.86 -11.26 29.22
N ARG A 226 26.48 -10.48 30.24
CA ARG A 226 25.08 -10.15 30.55
C ARG A 226 24.84 -8.66 30.46
N TRP A 227 23.77 -8.28 29.77
CA TRP A 227 23.24 -6.93 29.83
C TRP A 227 22.56 -6.74 31.18
N ILE A 228 23.00 -5.73 31.93
CA ILE A 228 22.36 -5.32 33.17
C ILE A 228 21.49 -4.13 32.78
N TYR A 229 20.19 -4.39 32.61
CA TYR A 229 19.19 -3.33 32.48
C TYR A 229 18.86 -2.79 33.88
N PRO A 230 18.55 -1.49 34.02
CA PRO A 230 18.05 -0.93 35.28
C PRO A 230 16.74 -1.60 35.73
#